data_AF-A0A2E9KVR7-F1
#
_entry.id   AF-A0A2E9KVR7-F1
#
_cell.length_a   1.000
_cell.length_b   1.000
_cell.length_c   1.000
_cell.angle_alpha   90.00
_cell.angle_beta   90.00
_cell.angle_gamma   90.00
#
_symmetry.space_group_name_H-M   'P 1'
#
loop_
_entity.id
_entity.type
_entity.pdbx_description
1 polymer ?
#
loop_
_entity_poly.entity_id
_entity_poly.type
_entity_poly.pdbx_seq_one_letter_code
_entity_poly.pdbx_strand_id
1 'polypeptide(L)'
;MIKTVLISTLFLLGVVFIFQNQEVILNEFFITYDIKIFSFENQPLSNYWLLIIAFLLGVLICLITMGVSLISKSLKINELQKKINALGQVSTSKEAK
;
A
#
# COMPACT_ATOMS: atom_id res chain seq x y z
N MET A 1 7.29 -12.66 -17.13
CA MET A 1 6.43 -11.46 -16.96
C MET A 1 4.97 -11.72 -17.37
N ILE A 2 4.66 -12.15 -18.60
CA ILE A 2 3.27 -12.40 -19.05
C ILE A 2 2.49 -13.36 -18.15
N LYS A 3 3.09 -14.49 -17.72
CA LYS A 3 2.43 -15.44 -16.80
C LYS A 3 2.03 -14.78 -15.48
N THR A 4 2.88 -13.90 -14.94
CA THR A 4 2.64 -13.16 -13.70
C THR A 4 1.50 -12.16 -13.87
N VAL A 5 1.49 -11.42 -14.97
CA VAL A 5 0.40 -10.47 -15.29
C VAL A 5 -0.93 -11.22 -15.41
N LEU A 6 -0.94 -12.35 -16.14
CA LEU A 6 -2.15 -13.13 -16.38
C LEU A 6 -2.72 -13.70 -15.06
N ILE A 7 -1.86 -14.19 -14.17
CA ILE A 7 -2.26 -14.66 -12.83
C ILE A 7 -2.79 -13.51 -11.96
N SER A 8 -2.14 -12.34 -11.97
CA SER A 8 -2.64 -11.16 -11.25
C SER A 8 -3.99 -10.68 -11.78
N THR A 9 -4.19 -10.68 -13.10
CA THR A 9 -5.46 -10.32 -13.72
C THR A 9 -6.55 -11.32 -13.36
N LEU A 10 -6.25 -12.62 -13.41
CA LEU A 10 -7.20 -13.67 -13.04
C LEU A 10 -7.62 -13.57 -11.56
N PHE A 11 -6.66 -13.27 -10.68
CA PHE A 11 -6.91 -13.04 -9.27
C PHE A 11 -7.83 -11.83 -9.04
N LEU A 12 -7.55 -10.70 -9.69
CA LEU A 12 -8.41 -9.51 -9.62
C LEU A 12 -9.83 -9.79 -10.10
N LEU A 13 -9.98 -10.48 -11.23
CA LEU A 13 -11.29 -10.86 -11.77
C LEU A 13 -12.05 -11.81 -10.83
N GLY A 14 -11.37 -12.79 -10.25
CA GLY A 14 -11.96 -13.72 -9.28
C GLY A 14 -12.45 -13.02 -8.02
N VAL A 15 -11.66 -12.08 -7.48
CA VAL A 15 -12.04 -11.27 -6.32
C VAL A 15 -13.26 -10.40 -6.63
N VAL A 16 -13.27 -9.71 -7.78
CA VAL A 16 -14.41 -8.90 -8.22
C VAL A 16 -15.66 -9.77 -8.42
N PHE A 17 -15.52 -10.94 -9.02
CA PHE A 17 -16.63 -11.87 -9.24
C PHE A 17 -17.24 -12.36 -7.93
N ILE A 18 -16.41 -12.75 -6.94
CA ILE A 18 -16.89 -13.16 -5.61
C ILE A 18 -17.61 -12.00 -4.92
N PHE A 19 -17.05 -10.79 -4.99
CA PHE A 19 -17.67 -9.62 -4.37
C PHE A 19 -18.99 -9.22 -5.03
N GLN A 20 -19.14 -9.37 -6.34
CA GLN A 20 -20.41 -9.07 -7.03
C GLN A 20 -21.50 -10.12 -6.75
N ASN A 21 -21.13 -11.37 -6.50
CA ASN A 21 -22.08 -12.46 -6.28
C ASN A 21 -22.39 -12.73 -4.80
N GLN A 22 -21.85 -11.94 -3.88
CA GLN A 22 -22.19 -12.06 -2.46
C GLN A 22 -23.33 -11.11 -2.08
N GLU A 23 -24.46 -11.69 -1.65
CA GLU A 23 -25.65 -10.96 -1.17
C GLU A 23 -25.33 -9.96 -0.04
N VAL A 24 -24.36 -10.29 0.81
CA VAL A 24 -23.87 -9.42 1.89
C VAL A 24 -23.39 -8.07 1.38
N ILE A 25 -22.90 -7.98 0.14
CA ILE A 25 -22.34 -6.75 -0.44
C ILE A 25 -23.39 -5.94 -1.19
N LEU A 26 -24.42 -6.62 -1.68
CA LEU A 26 -25.61 -6.00 -2.27
C LEU A 26 -26.51 -5.37 -1.20
N ASN A 27 -26.40 -5.79 0.06
CA ASN A 27 -27.14 -5.20 1.16
C ASN A 27 -26.74 -3.74 1.39
N GLU A 28 -27.76 -2.93 1.63
CA GLU A 28 -27.65 -1.55 2.04
C GLU A 28 -27.69 -1.46 3.56
N PHE A 29 -26.90 -0.56 4.12
CA PHE A 29 -26.95 -0.18 5.52
C PHE A 29 -27.30 1.30 5.62
N PHE A 30 -28.03 1.66 6.66
CA PHE A 30 -28.43 3.04 6.89
C PHE A 30 -27.35 3.75 7.71
N ILE A 31 -26.88 4.88 7.19
CA ILE A 31 -25.98 5.77 7.93
C ILE A 31 -26.76 7.01 8.31
N THR A 32 -26.62 7.38 9.59
CA THR A 32 -27.02 8.68 10.10
C THR A 32 -25.75 9.44 10.46
N TYR A 33 -25.63 10.65 9.94
CA TYR A 33 -24.52 11.54 10.20
C TYR A 33 -25.08 12.90 10.61
N ASP A 34 -24.72 13.34 11.80
CA ASP A 34 -25.18 14.62 12.35
C ASP A 34 -23.97 15.47 12.72
N ILE A 35 -23.64 16.43 11.86
CA ILE A 35 -22.71 17.50 12.18
C ILE A 35 -23.39 18.86 11.99
N LYS A 36 -22.92 19.85 12.75
CA LYS A 36 -23.50 21.21 12.84
C LYS A 36 -23.70 21.96 11.51
N ILE A 37 -23.07 21.50 10.43
CA ILE A 37 -23.03 22.16 9.11
C ILE A 37 -23.75 21.32 8.04
N PHE A 38 -23.95 20.02 8.29
CA PHE A 38 -24.58 19.09 7.36
C PHE A 38 -25.05 17.85 8.12
N SER A 39 -26.35 17.55 8.10
CA SER A 39 -26.87 16.32 8.67
C SER A 39 -27.67 15.55 7.63
N PHE A 40 -27.55 14.24 7.66
CA PHE A 40 -28.39 13.33 6.90
C PHE A 40 -28.78 12.15 7.78
N GLU A 41 -30.04 11.74 7.65
CA GLU A 41 -30.63 10.72 8.48
C GLU A 41 -31.10 9.57 7.59
N ASN A 42 -30.76 8.35 7.97
CA ASN A 42 -31.15 7.12 7.27
C ASN A 42 -30.80 7.14 5.77
N GLN A 43 -29.60 7.60 5.41
CA GLN A 43 -29.17 7.51 4.03
C GLN A 43 -28.77 6.05 3.73
N PRO A 44 -29.40 5.39 2.74
CA PRO A 44 -29.03 4.03 2.36
C PRO A 44 -27.67 4.07 1.65
N LEU A 45 -26.73 3.28 2.16
CA LEU A 45 -25.40 3.18 1.60
C LEU A 45 -25.08 1.71 1.36
N SER A 46 -24.63 1.39 0.14
CA SER A 46 -24.28 0.02 -0.20
C SER A 46 -22.96 -0.38 0.47
N ASN A 47 -22.88 -1.63 0.94
CA ASN A 47 -21.65 -2.23 1.45
C ASN A 47 -20.46 -2.19 0.45
N TYR A 48 -20.75 -1.98 -0.85
CA TYR A 48 -19.72 -1.70 -1.86
C TYR A 48 -18.82 -0.50 -1.51
N TRP A 49 -19.38 0.56 -0.92
CA TRP A 49 -18.59 1.74 -0.50
C TRP A 49 -17.62 1.41 0.64
N LEU A 50 -18.06 0.58 1.58
CA LEU A 50 -17.22 0.08 2.67
C LEU A 50 -16.02 -0.71 2.13
N LEU A 51 -16.25 -1.54 1.11
CA LEU A 51 -15.18 -2.28 0.43
C LEU A 51 -14.19 -1.37 -0.28
N ILE A 52 -14.66 -0.35 -1.00
CA ILE A 52 -13.79 0.62 -1.66
C ILE A 52 -12.91 1.33 -0.63
N ILE A 53 -13.49 1.79 0.48
CA ILE A 53 -12.76 2.50 1.54
C ILE A 53 -11.73 1.57 2.17
N ALA A 54 -12.09 0.32 2.46
CA ALA A 54 -11.17 -0.68 3.00
C ALA A 54 -10.00 -0.98 2.05
N PHE A 55 -10.28 -1.10 0.74
CA PHE A 55 -9.25 -1.30 -0.27
C PHE A 55 -8.30 -0.10 -0.36
N LEU A 56 -8.83 1.13 -0.40
CA LEU A 56 -8.04 2.36 -0.40
C LEU A 56 -7.14 2.46 0.83
N LEU A 57 -7.66 2.16 2.02
CA LEU A 57 -6.88 2.09 3.27
C LEU A 57 -5.73 1.08 3.15
N GLY A 58 -6.00 -0.11 2.61
CA GLY A 58 -4.98 -1.14 2.38
C GLY A 58 -3.87 -0.68 1.43
N VAL A 59 -4.23 0.00 0.33
CA VAL A 59 -3.26 0.58 -0.61
C VAL A 59 -2.41 1.65 0.09
N LEU A 60 -3.02 2.50 0.90
CA LEU A 60 -2.33 3.58 1.61
C LEU A 60 -1.29 3.02 2.60
N ILE A 61 -1.67 1.98 3.38
CA ILE A 61 -0.76 1.27 4.28
C ILE A 61 0.41 0.64 3.50
N CYS A 62 0.12 0.02 2.36
CA CYS A 62 1.15 -0.59 1.52
C CYS A 62 2.16 0.46 0.99
N LEU A 63 1.67 1.60 0.50
CA LEU A 63 2.51 2.69 0.01
C LEU A 63 3.41 3.26 1.13
N ILE A 64 2.85 3.49 2.32
CA ILE A 64 3.64 3.95 3.48
C ILE A 64 4.73 2.94 3.81
N THR A 65 4.39 1.65 3.88
CA THR A 65 5.34 0.58 4.23
C THR A 65 6.47 0.48 3.20
N MET A 66 6.13 0.57 1.91
CA MET A 66 7.11 0.53 0.83
C MET A 66 8.02 1.77 0.86
N GLY A 67 7.46 2.95 1.11
CA GLY A 67 8.22 4.20 1.26
C GLY A 67 9.23 4.12 2.41
N VAL A 68 8.80 3.64 3.59
CA VAL A 68 9.69 3.43 4.75
C VAL A 68 10.79 2.44 4.43
N SER A 69 10.47 1.33 3.76
CA SER A 69 11.47 0.32 3.35
C SER A 69 12.51 0.89 2.40
N LEU A 70 12.09 1.69 1.42
CA LEU A 70 13.00 2.35 0.47
C LEU A 70 13.92 3.35 1.16
N ILE A 71 13.40 4.17 2.07
CA ILE A 71 14.20 5.12 2.85
C ILE A 71 15.22 4.38 3.71
N SER A 72 14.80 3.34 4.43
CA SER A 72 15.68 2.52 5.26
C SER A 72 16.81 1.87 4.46
N LYS A 73 16.50 1.31 3.29
CA LYS A 73 17.50 0.74 2.39
C LYS A 73 18.46 1.80 1.86
N SER A 74 17.96 2.98 1.49
CA SER A 74 18.79 4.09 1.02
C SER A 74 19.82 4.54 2.08
N LEU A 75 19.38 4.70 3.33
CA LEU A 75 20.27 5.04 4.44
C LEU A 75 21.34 3.96 4.65
N LYS A 76 20.95 2.69 4.64
CA LYS A 76 21.89 1.57 4.80
C LYS A 76 22.90 1.49 3.66
N ILE A 77 22.48 1.76 2.41
CA ILE A 77 23.38 1.82 1.26
C ILE A 77 24.38 2.96 1.44
N ASN A 78 23.93 4.14 1.86
CA ASN A 78 24.80 5.30 2.08
C ASN A 78 25.84 5.03 3.21
N GLU A 79 25.43 4.39 4.30
CA GLU A 79 26.35 3.96 5.36
C GLU A 79 27.40 2.97 4.85
N LEU A 80 26.98 1.97 4.07
CA LEU A 80 27.91 1.00 3.47
C LEU A 80 28.88 1.69 2.51
N GLN A 81 28.40 2.63 1.71
CA GLN A 81 29.22 3.39 0.76
C GLN A 81 30.26 4.27 1.48
N LYS A 82 29.88 4.91 2.60
CA LYS A 82 30.82 5.62 3.48
C LYS A 82 31.90 4.70 4.05
N LYS A 83 31.52 3.50 4.52
CA LYS A 83 32.48 2.50 5.02
C LYS A 83 33.44 2.03 3.94
N ILE A 84 32.95 1.77 2.72
CA ILE A 84 33.77 1.39 1.57
C ILE A 84 34.78 2.49 1.25
N ASN A 85 34.35 3.75 1.19
CA ASN A 85 35.24 4.89 0.89
C ASN A 85 36.31 5.08 1.98
N ALA A 86 35.95 4.92 3.25
CA ALA A 86 36.91 4.99 4.36
C ALA A 86 37.97 3.87 4.26
N LEU A 87 37.56 2.63 3.94
CA LEU A 87 38.48 1.51 3.73
C LEU A 87 39.40 1.74 2.52
N GLY A 88 38.86 2.26 1.41
CA GLY A 88 39.63 2.56 0.20
C GLY A 88 40.70 3.65 0.39
N GLN A 89 40.43 4.67 1.22
CA GLN A 89 41.42 5.69 1.58
C GLN A 89 42.51 5.17 2.52
N VAL A 90 42.20 4.20 3.39
CA VAL A 90 43.19 3.59 4.29
C VAL A 90 44.15 2.68 3.52
N SER A 91 43.69 2.00 2.48
CA SER A 91 44.56 1.18 1.61
C SER A 91 45.55 2.02 0.82
N THR A 92 45.13 3.15 0.25
CA THR A 92 46.03 4.03 -0.53
C THR A 92 47.05 4.77 0.33
N SER A 93 46.73 5.05 1.60
CA SER A 93 47.70 5.65 2.54
C SER A 93 48.78 4.66 3.02
N LYS A 94 48.53 3.34 2.98
CA LYS A 94 49.52 2.32 3.36
C LYS A 94 50.49 1.95 2.23
N GLU A 95 50.11 2.15 0.97
CA GLU A 95 51.01 1.94 -0.18
C GLU A 95 51.94 3.13 -0.45
N ALA A 96 51.64 4.31 0.11
CA ALA A 96 52.44 5.53 -0.05
C ALA A 96 53.54 5.72 1.01
N LYS A 97 53.83 4.69 1.84
CA LYS A 97 54.81 4.75 2.93
C LYS A 97 55.74 3.55 2.88
#